data_AF-R1GIN0-F1
#
_entry.id   AF-R1GIN0-F1
#
_cell.length_a   1.000
_cell.length_b   1.000
_cell.length_c   1.000
_cell.angle_alpha   90.00
_cell.angle_beta   90.00
_cell.angle_gamma   90.00
#
_symmetry.space_group_name_H-M   'P 1'
#
loop_
_entity.id
_entity.type
_entity.pdbx_description
1 polymer ?
#
loop_
_entity_poly.entity_id
_entity_poly.type
_entity_poly.pdbx_seq_one_letter_code
_entity_poly.pdbx_strand_id
1 'polypeptide(L)'
;MLGKTILPVLAFLSALFATASAQAQPDYISRNLDTIRKIYDLTVYPRNAPIVSQGASAVPAGLFNENAVGRISPIGNFTGFDDSIEYFFGLAPTPDSNPAGAAIYKAEVVEFTSGCADVASSLVYLRTGTVDNTTGQVAFWKFDEQGAVLNYHAWIPNLQTWTEVGNNIDFDNVVIQKAVTAAICPQIQDRCKGKDQQYSNVVSCIAQLELKPFGSFDEAWGDNVVCRQIHLLLTKTYIALMLDQMVVVPLIVSLPVQQLPQELIPK
;
A
#
# COMPACT_ATOMS: atom_id res chain seq x y z
N MET A 1 75.33 -50.99 22.48
CA MET A 1 74.96 -50.09 21.37
C MET A 1 73.76 -50.72 20.69
N LEU A 2 72.55 -50.23 20.97
CA LEU A 2 71.67 -49.49 20.04
C LEU A 2 71.46 -50.23 18.69
N GLY A 3 70.25 -50.48 18.20
CA GLY A 3 68.99 -49.77 18.43
C GLY A 3 67.75 -50.61 18.13
N LYS A 4 66.66 -50.16 18.77
CA LYS A 4 65.28 -50.62 18.62
C LYS A 4 64.68 -50.03 17.34
N THR A 5 63.95 -50.84 16.57
CA THR A 5 63.07 -50.35 15.51
C THR A 5 61.62 -50.53 15.96
N ILE A 6 60.93 -49.40 16.07
CA ILE A 6 59.54 -49.24 16.50
C ILE A 6 58.65 -49.39 15.27
N LEU A 7 57.66 -50.29 15.29
CA LEU A 7 56.57 -50.31 14.32
C LEU A 7 55.49 -49.30 14.74
N PRO A 8 54.91 -48.51 13.82
CA PRO A 8 53.87 -47.55 14.14
C PRO A 8 52.50 -48.21 14.22
N VAL A 9 51.71 -47.74 15.18
CA VAL A 9 50.28 -48.02 15.39
C VAL A 9 49.49 -47.44 14.22
N LEU A 10 48.80 -48.29 13.44
CA LEU A 10 47.75 -47.86 12.53
C LEU A 10 46.53 -47.43 13.35
N ALA A 11 46.35 -46.12 13.52
CA ALA A 11 45.08 -45.54 13.95
C ALA A 11 44.18 -45.38 12.72
N PHE A 12 43.19 -46.25 12.57
CA PHE A 12 42.06 -46.02 11.66
C PHE A 12 41.21 -44.88 12.22
N LEU A 13 41.45 -43.66 11.74
CA LEU A 13 40.51 -42.54 11.89
C LEU A 13 39.34 -42.78 10.93
N SER A 14 38.24 -43.31 11.46
CA SER A 14 36.95 -43.29 10.76
C SER A 14 36.45 -41.84 10.72
N ALA A 15 36.72 -41.15 9.61
CA ALA A 15 36.10 -39.87 9.32
C ALA A 15 34.60 -40.09 9.03
N LEU A 16 33.76 -39.95 10.04
CA LEU A 16 32.33 -39.71 9.83
C LEU A 16 32.20 -38.32 9.19
N PHE A 17 32.10 -38.30 7.86
CA PHE A 17 31.54 -37.16 7.15
C PHE A 17 30.04 -37.09 7.50
N ALA A 18 29.70 -36.32 8.52
CA ALA A 18 28.35 -35.81 8.68
C ALA A 18 28.09 -34.87 7.49
N THR A 19 27.52 -35.41 6.41
CA THR A 19 26.90 -34.58 5.38
C THR A 19 25.76 -33.83 6.06
N ALA A 20 26.01 -32.58 6.43
CA ALA A 20 24.95 -31.63 6.73
C ALA A 20 24.12 -31.52 5.44
N SER A 21 23.03 -32.28 5.37
CA SER A 21 22.02 -32.14 4.34
C SER A 21 21.50 -30.71 4.46
N ALA A 22 21.86 -29.84 3.51
CA ALA A 22 21.18 -28.58 3.31
C ALA A 22 19.70 -28.93 3.15
N GLN A 23 18.92 -28.71 4.20
CA GLN A 23 17.51 -29.07 4.22
C GLN A 23 16.83 -28.23 3.14
N ALA A 24 16.41 -28.88 2.06
CA ALA A 24 15.70 -28.21 0.98
C ALA A 24 14.51 -27.47 1.63
N GLN A 25 14.47 -26.15 1.43
CA GLN A 25 13.38 -25.33 1.97
C GLN A 25 12.06 -25.91 1.44
N PRO A 26 11.06 -26.14 2.30
CA PRO A 26 9.73 -26.53 1.85
C PRO A 26 9.23 -25.63 0.72
N ASP A 27 8.54 -26.22 -0.26
CA ASP A 27 8.05 -25.54 -1.47
C ASP A 27 7.25 -24.26 -1.16
N TYR A 28 6.48 -24.28 -0.07
CA TYR A 28 5.68 -23.13 0.37
C TYR A 28 6.52 -21.91 0.77
N ILE A 29 7.75 -22.09 1.26
CA ILE A 29 8.60 -20.96 1.69
C ILE A 29 9.00 -20.13 0.47
N SER A 30 9.49 -20.81 -0.57
CA SER A 30 9.85 -20.19 -1.85
C SER A 30 8.63 -19.57 -2.53
N ARG A 31 7.49 -20.26 -2.54
CA ARG A 31 6.22 -19.76 -3.07
C ARG A 31 5.79 -18.47 -2.37
N ASN A 32 5.73 -18.47 -1.03
CA ASN A 32 5.25 -17.31 -0.26
C ASN A 32 6.18 -16.11 -0.44
N LEU A 33 7.51 -16.32 -0.49
CA LEU A 33 8.47 -15.27 -0.78
C LEU A 33 8.28 -14.69 -2.19
N ASP A 34 8.07 -15.54 -3.19
CA ASP A 34 7.84 -15.11 -4.58
C ASP A 34 6.53 -14.31 -4.71
N THR A 35 5.43 -14.75 -4.08
CA THR A 35 4.17 -14.01 -4.02
C THR A 35 4.39 -12.62 -3.41
N ILE A 36 5.04 -12.53 -2.25
CA ILE A 36 5.30 -11.24 -1.57
C ILE A 36 6.20 -10.34 -2.44
N ARG A 37 7.26 -10.88 -3.05
CA ARG A 37 8.14 -10.10 -3.93
C ARG A 37 7.37 -9.52 -5.11
N LYS A 38 6.50 -10.31 -5.75
CA LYS A 38 5.65 -9.84 -6.84
C LYS A 38 4.68 -8.75 -6.39
N ILE A 39 4.07 -8.90 -5.22
CA ILE A 39 3.21 -7.87 -4.62
C ILE A 39 3.98 -6.55 -4.45
N TYR A 40 5.15 -6.57 -3.82
CA TYR A 40 5.93 -5.34 -3.66
C TYR A 40 6.55 -4.81 -4.96
N ASP A 41 6.79 -5.66 -5.96
CA ASP A 41 7.26 -5.22 -7.29
C ASP A 41 6.23 -4.30 -7.97
N LEU A 42 4.95 -4.52 -7.68
CA LEU A 42 3.82 -3.72 -8.16
C LEU A 42 3.65 -2.38 -7.41
N THR A 43 4.36 -2.13 -6.31
CA THR A 43 4.37 -0.79 -5.66
C THR A 43 5.39 0.15 -6.29
N VAL A 44 6.31 -0.38 -7.10
CA VAL A 44 7.39 0.36 -7.75
C VAL A 44 6.89 1.04 -9.03
N TYR A 45 7.22 2.31 -9.22
CA TYR A 45 6.89 3.03 -10.45
C TYR A 45 7.78 2.59 -11.63
N PRO A 46 7.24 2.44 -12.86
CA PRO A 46 5.86 2.72 -13.28
C PRO A 46 4.89 1.54 -13.15
N ARG A 47 5.30 0.40 -12.57
CA ARG A 47 4.44 -0.80 -12.47
C ARG A 47 3.22 -0.62 -11.60
N ASN A 48 3.25 0.32 -10.65
CA ASN A 48 2.09 0.69 -9.85
C ASN A 48 1.03 1.50 -10.63
N ALA A 49 1.40 2.15 -11.75
CA ALA A 49 0.52 3.09 -12.44
C ALA A 49 -0.81 2.46 -12.92
N PRO A 50 -0.84 1.24 -13.50
CA PRO A 50 -2.10 0.57 -13.84
C PRO A 50 -3.02 0.40 -12.64
N ILE A 51 -2.50 -0.06 -11.49
CA ILE A 51 -3.29 -0.27 -10.27
C ILE A 51 -3.81 1.06 -9.72
N VAL A 52 -3.00 2.11 -9.74
CA VAL A 52 -3.44 3.46 -9.36
C VAL A 52 -4.57 3.98 -10.27
N SER A 53 -4.62 3.56 -11.54
CA SER A 53 -5.65 4.01 -12.49
C SER A 53 -6.85 3.07 -12.65
N GLN A 54 -6.71 1.79 -12.40
CA GLN A 54 -7.76 0.79 -12.67
C GLN A 54 -8.17 0.04 -11.40
N GLY A 55 -7.64 0.47 -10.25
CA GLY A 55 -7.89 -0.16 -8.96
C GLY A 55 -7.52 -1.64 -8.98
N ALA A 56 -8.35 -2.44 -8.32
CA ALA A 56 -8.06 -3.85 -8.10
C ALA A 56 -8.10 -4.72 -9.37
N SER A 57 -8.76 -4.25 -10.43
CA SER A 57 -8.81 -4.96 -11.71
C SER A 57 -7.45 -5.11 -12.42
N ALA A 58 -6.48 -4.24 -12.09
CA ALA A 58 -5.13 -4.30 -12.63
C ALA A 58 -4.17 -5.18 -11.83
N VAL A 59 -4.61 -5.79 -10.71
CA VAL A 59 -3.79 -6.72 -9.95
C VAL A 59 -3.77 -8.09 -10.65
N PRO A 60 -2.59 -8.67 -10.93
CA PRO A 60 -2.49 -10.00 -11.52
C PRO A 60 -3.19 -11.06 -10.66
N ALA A 61 -3.95 -11.95 -11.30
CA ALA A 61 -4.62 -13.05 -10.64
C ALA A 61 -3.64 -13.96 -9.88
N GLY A 62 -4.08 -14.49 -8.74
CA GLY A 62 -3.30 -15.42 -7.91
C GLY A 62 -2.33 -14.76 -6.93
N LEU A 63 -2.16 -13.43 -6.94
CA LEU A 63 -1.41 -12.73 -5.88
C LEU A 63 -2.24 -12.55 -4.62
N PHE A 64 -3.50 -12.16 -4.79
CA PHE A 64 -4.48 -12.01 -3.72
C PHE A 64 -5.70 -12.88 -4.02
N ASN A 65 -6.29 -13.44 -2.96
CA ASN A 65 -7.57 -14.10 -3.02
C ASN A 65 -8.68 -13.06 -3.27
N GLU A 66 -9.76 -13.41 -3.96
CA GLU A 66 -10.91 -12.51 -4.21
C GLU A 66 -11.61 -12.03 -2.94
N ASN A 67 -11.41 -12.73 -1.82
CA ASN A 67 -11.92 -12.37 -0.50
C ASN A 67 -10.84 -11.76 0.39
N ALA A 68 -9.73 -11.29 -0.20
CA ALA A 68 -8.63 -10.72 0.57
C ALA A 68 -9.10 -9.52 1.38
N VAL A 69 -8.69 -9.48 2.66
CA VAL A 69 -8.92 -8.32 3.52
C VAL A 69 -7.63 -7.87 4.17
N GLY A 70 -7.48 -6.55 4.27
CA GLY A 70 -6.25 -5.90 4.65
C GLY A 70 -6.34 -5.04 5.88
N ARG A 71 -5.19 -4.89 6.54
CA ARG A 71 -4.95 -3.82 7.51
C ARG A 71 -3.63 -3.14 7.19
N ILE A 72 -3.61 -1.81 7.26
CA ILE A 72 -2.36 -1.04 7.20
C ILE A 72 -2.31 -0.19 8.45
N SER A 73 -1.34 -0.40 9.32
CA SER A 73 -1.06 0.48 10.45
C SER A 73 -0.13 1.61 9.97
N PRO A 74 -0.48 2.89 10.23
CA PRO A 74 -1.54 3.36 11.14
C PRO A 74 -2.89 3.70 10.48
N ILE A 75 -3.10 3.41 9.21
CA ILE A 75 -4.24 3.90 8.42
C ILE A 75 -5.59 3.30 8.86
N GLY A 76 -5.73 1.98 8.86
CA GLY A 76 -7.02 1.36 9.14
C GLY A 76 -7.16 -0.10 8.71
N ASN A 77 -8.40 -0.60 8.82
CA ASN A 77 -8.83 -1.92 8.36
C ASN A 77 -9.73 -1.75 7.13
N PHE A 78 -9.59 -2.65 6.17
CA PHE A 78 -10.29 -2.61 4.90
C PHE A 78 -11.13 -3.86 4.73
N THR A 79 -12.39 -3.67 4.34
CA THR A 79 -13.35 -4.76 4.19
C THR A 79 -13.58 -5.02 2.72
N GLY A 80 -13.16 -6.19 2.25
CA GLY A 80 -13.28 -6.57 0.85
C GLY A 80 -12.01 -6.29 0.04
N PHE A 81 -12.00 -6.90 -1.14
CA PHE A 81 -10.84 -6.93 -2.02
C PHE A 81 -10.47 -5.54 -2.54
N ASP A 82 -11.44 -4.82 -3.12
CA ASP A 82 -11.20 -3.54 -3.76
C ASP A 82 -10.58 -2.53 -2.79
N ASP A 83 -11.18 -2.33 -1.62
CA ASP A 83 -10.66 -1.46 -0.56
C ASP A 83 -9.25 -1.88 -0.12
N SER A 84 -9.02 -3.18 0.09
CA SER A 84 -7.71 -3.67 0.56
C SER A 84 -6.61 -3.40 -0.47
N ILE A 85 -6.88 -3.71 -1.73
CA ILE A 85 -5.94 -3.50 -2.83
C ILE A 85 -5.70 -2.01 -3.06
N GLU A 86 -6.76 -1.21 -3.03
CA GLU A 86 -6.66 0.23 -3.20
C GLU A 86 -5.77 0.87 -2.14
N TYR A 87 -5.94 0.52 -0.87
CA TYR A 87 -5.10 1.10 0.19
C TYR A 87 -3.67 0.55 0.18
N PHE A 88 -3.47 -0.71 -0.23
CA PHE A 88 -2.12 -1.28 -0.31
C PHE A 88 -1.27 -0.63 -1.42
N PHE A 89 -1.86 -0.36 -2.59
CA PHE A 89 -1.13 0.15 -3.75
C PHE A 89 -1.35 1.64 -4.03
N GLY A 90 -2.57 2.16 -3.81
CA GLY A 90 -2.99 3.50 -4.18
C GLY A 90 -2.31 4.62 -3.39
N LEU A 91 -1.67 4.29 -2.26
CA LEU A 91 -0.88 5.23 -1.46
C LEU A 91 0.61 5.26 -1.84
N ALA A 92 1.06 4.40 -2.74
CA ALA A 92 2.41 4.50 -3.29
C ALA A 92 2.54 5.85 -4.04
N PRO A 93 3.54 6.69 -3.70
CA PRO A 93 3.71 7.98 -4.37
C PRO A 93 4.00 7.76 -5.86
N THR A 94 3.39 8.60 -6.69
CA THR A 94 3.71 8.73 -8.11
C THR A 94 4.28 10.12 -8.36
N PRO A 95 5.05 10.34 -9.45
CA PRO A 95 5.63 11.65 -9.71
C PRO A 95 4.60 12.79 -9.75
N ASP A 96 3.36 12.50 -10.14
CA ASP A 96 2.26 13.47 -10.22
C ASP A 96 1.41 13.57 -8.93
N SER A 97 1.76 12.83 -7.87
CA SER A 97 1.01 12.82 -6.61
C SER A 97 1.59 13.70 -5.51
N ASN A 98 2.82 14.19 -5.68
CA ASN A 98 3.54 14.92 -4.64
C ASN A 98 4.43 16.02 -5.25
N PRO A 99 4.68 17.12 -4.52
CA PRO A 99 5.47 18.25 -5.02
C PRO A 99 6.93 17.91 -5.31
N ALA A 100 7.47 16.86 -4.69
CA ALA A 100 8.85 16.43 -4.88
C ALA A 100 9.05 15.58 -6.15
N GLY A 101 7.99 15.28 -6.91
CA GLY A 101 8.08 14.40 -8.07
C GLY A 101 8.49 12.96 -7.73
N ALA A 102 8.34 12.58 -6.46
CA ALA A 102 8.88 11.34 -5.93
C ALA A 102 8.01 10.13 -6.26
N ALA A 103 8.67 8.99 -6.42
CA ALA A 103 8.01 7.69 -6.54
C ALA A 103 8.85 6.60 -5.89
N ILE A 104 8.23 5.47 -5.52
CA ILE A 104 8.97 4.28 -5.11
C ILE A 104 9.69 3.74 -6.34
N TYR A 105 11.02 3.74 -6.32
CA TYR A 105 11.85 3.22 -7.42
C TYR A 105 12.46 1.84 -7.10
N LYS A 106 12.44 1.44 -5.82
CA LYS A 106 12.91 0.12 -5.38
C LYS A 106 12.08 -0.36 -4.18
N ALA A 107 11.65 -1.61 -4.22
CA ALA A 107 11.12 -2.34 -3.08
C ALA A 107 11.95 -3.62 -2.90
N GLU A 108 12.48 -3.83 -1.70
CA GLU A 108 13.41 -4.93 -1.41
C GLU A 108 12.99 -5.68 -0.15
N VAL A 109 12.62 -6.95 -0.31
CA VAL A 109 12.38 -7.84 0.83
C VAL A 109 13.73 -8.19 1.44
N VAL A 110 14.07 -7.55 2.55
CA VAL A 110 15.37 -7.70 3.24
C VAL A 110 15.33 -8.78 4.30
N GLU A 111 14.16 -9.02 4.91
CA GLU A 111 13.94 -10.13 5.84
C GLU A 111 12.63 -10.83 5.49
N PHE A 112 12.60 -12.15 5.63
CA PHE A 112 11.43 -12.98 5.38
C PHE A 112 11.46 -14.25 6.22
N THR A 113 10.31 -14.65 6.71
CA THR A 113 10.13 -15.97 7.33
C THR A 113 8.73 -16.51 7.03
N SER A 114 8.63 -17.83 6.88
CA SER A 114 7.37 -18.55 6.72
C SER A 114 7.49 -19.88 7.45
N GLY A 115 6.86 -19.96 8.63
CA GLY A 115 6.89 -21.17 9.47
C GLY A 115 5.87 -22.23 9.05
N CYS A 116 4.83 -21.82 8.31
CA CYS A 116 3.75 -22.65 7.82
C CYS A 116 3.41 -22.25 6.38
N ALA A 117 2.74 -23.14 5.64
CA ALA A 117 2.34 -22.85 4.26
C ALA A 117 1.43 -21.63 4.14
N ASP A 118 0.56 -21.41 5.13
CA ASP A 118 -0.47 -20.38 5.12
C ASP A 118 -0.05 -19.07 5.81
N VAL A 119 1.16 -18.97 6.38
CA VAL A 119 1.59 -17.77 7.13
C VAL A 119 3.02 -17.37 6.80
N ALA A 120 3.25 -16.07 6.62
CA ALA A 120 4.59 -15.50 6.53
C ALA A 120 4.68 -14.10 7.19
N SER A 121 5.90 -13.64 7.41
CA SER A 121 6.19 -12.25 7.69
C SER A 121 7.37 -11.75 6.85
N SER A 122 7.40 -10.45 6.59
CA SER A 122 8.44 -9.80 5.78
C SER A 122 8.79 -8.42 6.32
N LEU A 123 10.06 -8.02 6.20
CA LEU A 123 10.49 -6.64 6.23
C LEU A 123 10.87 -6.22 4.81
N VAL A 124 10.28 -5.12 4.35
CA VAL A 124 10.56 -4.54 3.04
C VAL A 124 11.10 -3.13 3.19
N TYR A 125 12.19 -2.83 2.50
CA TYR A 125 12.66 -1.46 2.33
C TYR A 125 12.10 -0.88 1.03
N LEU A 126 11.37 0.22 1.17
CA LEU A 126 10.82 1.01 0.08
C LEU A 126 11.68 2.26 -0.08
N ARG A 127 12.29 2.43 -1.25
CA ARG A 127 13.12 3.60 -1.56
C ARG A 127 12.38 4.54 -2.51
N THR A 128 12.31 5.80 -2.13
CA THR A 128 11.68 6.86 -2.93
C THR A 128 12.68 7.84 -3.52
N GLY A 129 12.36 8.35 -4.72
CA GLY A 129 13.29 9.14 -5.52
C GLY A 129 12.98 10.63 -5.58
N THR A 130 13.83 11.44 -4.93
CA THR A 130 14.41 12.74 -5.35
C THR A 130 15.53 13.11 -4.37
N VAL A 131 15.34 12.72 -3.11
CA VAL A 131 16.31 12.52 -2.03
C VAL A 131 16.17 11.05 -1.68
N ASP A 132 17.23 10.23 -1.77
CA ASP A 132 17.17 8.77 -1.55
C ASP A 132 16.66 8.44 -0.13
N ASN A 133 15.33 8.38 0.02
CA ASN A 133 14.64 8.26 1.29
C ASN A 133 14.09 6.84 1.40
N THR A 134 14.46 6.14 2.47
CA THR A 134 14.09 4.76 2.68
C THR A 134 13.14 4.65 3.87
N THR A 135 12.02 3.96 3.68
CA THR A 135 11.15 3.52 4.78
C THR A 135 11.06 2.00 4.84
N GLY A 136 10.87 1.48 6.04
CA GLY A 136 10.63 0.06 6.27
C GLY A 136 9.13 -0.21 6.37
N GLN A 137 8.67 -1.32 5.80
CA GLN A 137 7.34 -1.86 6.03
C GLN A 137 7.48 -3.29 6.55
N VAL A 138 6.92 -3.54 7.73
CA VAL A 138 6.77 -4.90 8.27
C VAL A 138 5.39 -5.38 7.88
N ALA A 139 5.28 -6.58 7.33
CA ALA A 139 3.99 -7.16 6.99
C ALA A 139 3.87 -8.60 7.48
N PHE A 140 2.68 -8.93 7.95
CA PHE A 140 2.23 -10.27 8.27
C PHE A 140 1.22 -10.72 7.23
N TRP A 141 1.37 -11.95 6.75
CA TRP A 141 0.64 -12.47 5.60
C TRP A 141 -0.04 -13.77 5.98
N LYS A 142 -1.29 -13.92 5.55
CA LYS A 142 -1.98 -15.19 5.50
C LYS A 142 -2.31 -15.53 4.06
N PHE A 143 -2.00 -16.76 3.66
CA PHE A 143 -2.27 -17.29 2.33
C PHE A 143 -3.40 -18.30 2.37
N ASP A 144 -4.11 -18.45 1.25
CA ASP A 144 -4.96 -19.60 1.00
C ASP A 144 -4.14 -20.83 0.59
N GLU A 145 -4.84 -21.93 0.30
CA GLU A 145 -4.22 -23.20 -0.09
C GLU A 145 -3.43 -23.08 -1.42
N GLN A 146 -3.81 -22.13 -2.27
CA GLN A 146 -3.19 -21.86 -3.57
C GLN A 146 -1.96 -20.93 -3.45
N GLY A 147 -1.75 -20.31 -2.29
CA GLY A 147 -0.65 -19.38 -2.05
C GLY A 147 -0.96 -17.94 -2.43
N ALA A 148 -2.23 -17.60 -2.64
CA ALA A 148 -2.68 -16.22 -2.80
C ALA A 148 -2.98 -15.60 -1.42
N VAL A 149 -2.72 -14.30 -1.27
CA VAL A 149 -2.90 -13.60 0.02
C VAL A 149 -4.39 -13.48 0.33
N LEU A 150 -4.82 -14.01 1.47
CA LEU A 150 -6.18 -13.92 2.01
C LEU A 150 -6.29 -12.84 3.10
N ASN A 151 -5.25 -12.66 3.90
CA ASN A 151 -5.19 -11.58 4.87
C ASN A 151 -3.79 -10.98 4.90
N TYR A 152 -3.71 -9.67 5.12
CA TYR A 152 -2.44 -9.06 5.45
C TYR A 152 -2.62 -8.00 6.55
N HIS A 153 -1.56 -7.82 7.32
CA HIS A 153 -1.38 -6.66 8.17
C HIS A 153 -0.01 -6.07 7.87
N ALA A 154 0.00 -4.94 7.18
CA ALA A 154 1.20 -4.14 6.94
C ALA A 154 1.31 -3.03 7.99
N TRP A 155 2.54 -2.72 8.39
CA TRP A 155 2.86 -1.65 9.33
C TRP A 155 4.04 -0.86 8.80
N ILE A 156 3.85 0.45 8.68
CA ILE A 156 4.89 1.40 8.28
C ILE A 156 5.22 2.25 9.50
N PRO A 157 6.29 1.93 10.26
CA PRO A 157 6.75 2.80 11.32
C PRO A 157 7.27 4.14 10.78
N ASN A 158 7.07 5.21 11.56
CA ASN A 158 7.60 6.56 11.30
C ASN A 158 7.18 7.11 9.93
N LEU A 159 5.92 6.88 9.54
CA LEU A 159 5.37 7.36 8.27
C LEU A 159 5.37 8.89 8.22
N GLN A 160 5.19 9.57 9.36
CA GLN A 160 5.35 11.02 9.50
C GLN A 160 6.72 11.46 9.00
N THR A 161 7.79 10.98 9.64
CA THR A 161 9.17 11.37 9.31
C THR A 161 9.52 11.05 7.86
N TRP A 162 9.10 9.88 7.35
CA TRP A 162 9.34 9.56 5.94
C TRP A 162 8.65 10.54 4.99
N THR A 163 7.42 10.96 5.31
CA THR A 163 6.65 11.91 4.51
C THR A 163 7.27 13.31 4.54
N GLU A 164 7.72 13.76 5.71
CA GLU A 164 8.41 15.05 5.89
C GLU A 164 9.71 15.12 5.10
N VAL A 165 10.57 14.11 5.24
CA VAL A 165 11.85 14.03 4.52
C VAL A 165 11.63 13.94 3.02
N GLY A 166 10.66 13.13 2.57
CA GLY A 166 10.37 12.93 1.15
C GLY A 166 9.83 14.18 0.46
N ASN A 167 9.09 15.03 1.18
CA ASN A 167 8.52 16.25 0.63
C ASN A 167 9.34 17.51 0.98
N ASN A 168 10.32 17.41 1.88
CA ASN A 168 11.01 18.53 2.49
C ASN A 168 10.03 19.54 3.13
N ILE A 169 9.07 19.01 3.89
CA ILE A 169 8.03 19.77 4.58
C ILE A 169 8.06 19.41 6.06
N ASP A 170 8.04 20.42 6.93
CA ASP A 170 7.84 20.27 8.38
C ASP A 170 6.35 20.42 8.69
N PHE A 171 5.68 19.31 9.01
CA PHE A 171 4.25 19.30 9.30
C PHE A 171 3.93 19.68 10.75
N ASP A 172 4.92 19.85 11.63
CA ASP A 172 4.73 20.43 12.98
C ASP A 172 4.63 21.96 12.92
N ASN A 173 5.04 22.57 11.81
CA ASN A 173 4.94 24.01 11.60
C ASN A 173 3.49 24.46 11.37
N VAL A 174 2.93 25.25 12.28
CA VAL A 174 1.54 25.75 12.22
C VAL A 174 1.22 26.51 10.93
N VAL A 175 2.19 27.23 10.35
CA VAL A 175 2.00 27.95 9.07
C VAL A 175 1.81 26.94 7.94
N ILE A 176 2.61 25.86 7.92
CA ILE A 176 2.47 24.77 6.96
C ILE A 176 1.13 24.05 7.16
N GLN A 177 0.74 23.74 8.40
CA GLN A 177 -0.53 23.09 8.68
C GLN A 177 -1.72 23.87 8.10
N LYS A 178 -1.74 25.20 8.30
CA LYS A 178 -2.76 26.07 7.71
C LYS A 178 -2.71 26.09 6.18
N ALA A 179 -1.51 26.14 5.60
CA ALA A 179 -1.33 26.11 4.15
C ALA A 179 -1.83 24.80 3.54
N VAL A 180 -1.52 23.65 4.16
CA VAL A 180 -1.98 22.33 3.72
C VAL A 180 -3.50 22.23 3.82
N THR A 181 -4.09 22.65 4.94
CA THR A 181 -5.55 22.71 5.12
C THR A 181 -6.23 23.50 4.01
N ALA A 182 -5.67 24.67 3.66
CA ALA A 182 -6.19 25.48 2.56
C ALA A 182 -5.99 24.80 1.18
N ALA A 183 -4.85 24.14 0.97
CA ALA A 183 -4.47 23.54 -0.31
C ALA A 183 -5.28 22.29 -0.68
N ILE A 184 -5.77 21.53 0.29
CA ILE A 184 -6.58 20.33 0.01
C ILE A 184 -8.04 20.67 -0.34
N CYS A 185 -8.57 21.81 0.13
CA CYS A 185 -9.98 22.15 -0.08
C CYS A 185 -10.41 22.34 -1.55
N PRO A 186 -9.64 23.03 -2.42
CA PRO A 186 -9.96 23.07 -3.85
C PRO A 186 -10.02 21.69 -4.49
N GLN A 187 -9.10 20.78 -4.11
CA GLN A 187 -9.06 19.42 -4.63
C GLN A 187 -10.25 18.58 -4.13
N ILE A 188 -10.63 18.73 -2.87
CA ILE A 188 -11.84 18.09 -2.32
C ILE A 188 -13.07 18.56 -3.10
N GLN A 189 -13.21 19.86 -3.35
CA GLN A 189 -14.35 20.39 -4.12
C GLN A 189 -14.36 19.91 -5.57
N ASP A 190 -13.19 19.70 -6.17
CA ASP A 190 -13.10 19.21 -7.54
C ASP A 190 -13.43 17.71 -7.65
N ARG A 191 -13.02 16.90 -6.67
CA ARG A 191 -13.13 15.43 -6.74
C ARG A 191 -14.38 14.88 -6.06
N CYS A 192 -14.84 15.50 -4.99
CA CYS A 192 -15.98 15.04 -4.20
C CYS A 192 -17.22 15.84 -4.60
N LYS A 193 -17.92 15.37 -5.64
CA LYS A 193 -19.13 16.00 -6.22
C LYS A 193 -20.37 15.13 -6.03
N GLY A 194 -21.55 15.70 -6.23
CA GLY A 194 -22.81 14.95 -6.17
C GLY A 194 -23.07 14.35 -4.79
N LYS A 195 -23.30 13.03 -4.73
CA LYS A 195 -23.53 12.30 -3.47
C LYS A 195 -22.33 12.34 -2.51
N ASP A 196 -21.13 12.57 -3.05
CA ASP A 196 -19.89 12.57 -2.28
C ASP A 196 -19.47 13.99 -1.86
N GLN A 197 -20.25 15.03 -2.22
CA GLN A 197 -19.99 16.42 -1.86
C GLN A 197 -19.97 16.60 -0.33
N GLN A 198 -18.81 16.97 0.22
CA GLN A 198 -18.61 17.11 1.66
C GLN A 198 -18.86 18.54 2.19
N TYR A 199 -18.56 19.56 1.39
CA TYR A 199 -18.66 20.97 1.80
C TYR A 199 -19.34 21.81 0.73
N SER A 200 -20.00 22.90 1.11
CA SER A 200 -20.74 23.73 0.15
C SER A 200 -19.85 24.51 -0.82
N ASN A 201 -18.62 24.85 -0.43
CA ASN A 201 -17.62 25.51 -1.27
C ASN A 201 -16.23 25.43 -0.60
N VAL A 202 -15.21 25.98 -1.27
CA VAL A 202 -13.83 26.00 -0.75
C VAL A 202 -13.72 26.74 0.59
N VAL A 203 -14.41 27.87 0.76
CA VAL A 203 -14.33 28.67 1.99
C VAL A 203 -14.93 27.92 3.17
N SER A 204 -16.08 27.27 2.99
CA SER A 204 -16.70 26.48 4.04
C SER A 204 -15.90 25.22 4.36
N CYS A 205 -15.20 24.63 3.39
CA CYS A 205 -14.23 23.56 3.63
C CYS A 205 -13.10 24.03 4.55
N ILE A 206 -12.44 25.16 4.22
CA ILE A 206 -11.32 25.69 5.01
C ILE A 206 -11.78 25.98 6.44
N ALA A 207 -12.88 26.70 6.60
CA ALA A 207 -13.42 27.06 7.91
C ALA A 207 -13.75 25.83 8.78
N GLN A 208 -14.24 24.75 8.16
CA GLN A 208 -14.52 23.52 8.90
C GLN A 208 -13.26 22.71 9.24
N LEU A 209 -12.28 22.67 8.32
CA LEU A 209 -11.04 21.93 8.54
C LEU A 209 -10.09 22.64 9.51
N GLU A 210 -10.10 23.97 9.60
CA GLU A 210 -9.36 24.72 10.62
C GLU A 210 -9.83 24.44 12.05
N LEU A 211 -11.04 23.90 12.23
CA LEU A 211 -11.57 23.46 13.53
C LEU A 211 -11.18 22.03 13.88
N LYS A 212 -10.50 21.31 12.98
CA LYS A 212 -10.03 19.94 13.21
C LYS A 212 -8.57 19.94 13.64
N PRO A 213 -8.15 18.96 14.46
CA PRO A 213 -6.73 18.69 14.64
C PRO A 213 -6.05 18.47 13.28
N PHE A 214 -4.81 18.93 13.12
CA PHE A 214 -4.05 18.64 11.91
C PHE A 214 -3.79 17.13 11.78
N GLY A 215 -3.36 16.50 12.88
CA GLY A 215 -3.03 15.07 12.95
C GLY A 215 -1.58 14.78 12.59
N SER A 216 -1.27 13.49 12.43
CA SER A 216 0.04 12.97 12.02
C SER A 216 -0.16 11.79 11.09
N PHE A 217 0.78 11.53 10.19
CA PHE A 217 0.77 10.33 9.35
C PHE A 217 1.00 9.06 10.17
N ASP A 218 1.54 9.16 11.38
CA ASP A 218 1.63 8.05 12.34
C ASP A 218 0.29 7.77 13.07
N GLU A 219 -0.67 8.70 12.95
CA GLU A 219 -2.03 8.62 13.46
C GLU A 219 -3.04 8.97 12.36
N ALA A 220 -2.89 8.31 11.22
CA ALA A 220 -3.73 8.45 10.03
C ALA A 220 -5.15 7.85 10.18
N TRP A 221 -5.57 7.56 11.42
CA TRP A 221 -6.87 7.02 11.77
C TRP A 221 -7.61 8.06 12.63
N GLY A 222 -8.65 8.70 12.10
CA GLY A 222 -9.45 9.66 12.85
C GLY A 222 -10.01 10.83 12.04
N ASP A 223 -10.62 11.78 12.74
CA ASP A 223 -11.22 12.98 12.15
C ASP A 223 -10.24 14.17 12.20
N ASN A 224 -9.21 14.10 11.35
CA ASN A 224 -8.14 15.10 11.25
C ASN A 224 -7.80 15.44 9.78
N VAL A 225 -6.98 16.47 9.57
CA VAL A 225 -6.63 16.98 8.23
C VAL A 225 -5.75 15.98 7.47
N VAL A 226 -4.78 15.33 8.13
CA VAL A 226 -3.89 14.32 7.52
C VAL A 226 -4.68 13.14 6.97
N CYS A 227 -5.64 12.60 7.71
CA CYS A 227 -6.54 11.53 7.28
C CYS A 227 -7.29 11.91 6.00
N ARG A 228 -7.78 13.16 5.91
CA ARG A 228 -8.45 13.67 4.70
C ARG A 228 -7.50 13.84 3.52
N GLN A 229 -6.26 14.23 3.77
CA GLN A 229 -5.24 14.29 2.73
C GLN A 229 -5.00 12.90 2.13
N ILE A 230 -4.92 11.85 2.96
CA ILE A 230 -4.79 10.46 2.52
C ILE A 230 -5.99 10.04 1.67
N HIS A 231 -7.22 10.28 2.15
CA HIS A 231 -8.42 9.95 1.38
C HIS A 231 -8.50 10.73 0.06
N LEU A 232 -8.03 11.98 0.04
CA LEU A 232 -7.96 12.76 -1.19
C LEU A 232 -6.97 12.16 -2.20
N LEU A 233 -5.85 11.58 -1.76
CA LEU A 233 -4.93 10.87 -2.67
C LEU A 233 -5.63 9.65 -3.28
N LEU A 234 -6.38 8.91 -2.47
CA LEU A 234 -7.13 7.73 -2.88
C LEU A 234 -8.27 8.03 -3.86
N THR A 235 -8.87 9.22 -3.84
CA THR A 235 -9.90 9.55 -4.87
C THR A 235 -9.41 9.43 -6.32
N LYS A 236 -8.09 9.47 -6.58
CA LYS A 236 -7.53 9.26 -7.93
C LYS A 236 -7.76 7.84 -8.47
N THR A 237 -7.75 6.82 -7.60
CA THR A 237 -8.02 5.42 -7.98
C THR A 237 -9.49 5.24 -8.36
N TYR A 238 -10.41 5.87 -7.61
CA TYR A 238 -11.84 5.83 -7.84
C TYR A 238 -12.30 6.61 -9.07
N ILE A 239 -11.74 7.79 -9.32
CA ILE A 239 -12.11 8.60 -10.49
C ILE A 239 -11.79 7.85 -11.77
N ALA A 240 -10.66 7.13 -11.80
CA ALA A 240 -10.27 6.39 -12.99
C ALA A 240 -11.15 5.14 -13.20
N LEU A 241 -11.61 4.47 -12.13
CA LEU A 241 -12.66 3.45 -12.20
C LEU A 241 -14.02 3.99 -12.70
N MET A 242 -14.42 5.19 -12.27
CA MET A 242 -15.67 5.81 -12.74
C MET A 242 -15.58 6.28 -14.19
N LEU A 243 -14.42 6.80 -14.63
CA LEU A 243 -14.21 7.21 -16.01
C LEU A 243 -14.28 6.03 -16.97
N ASP A 244 -13.76 4.86 -16.59
CA ASP A 244 -13.85 3.65 -17.44
C ASP A 244 -15.30 3.12 -17.55
N GLN A 245 -16.11 3.30 -16.50
CA GLN A 245 -17.55 3.03 -16.57
C GLN A 245 -18.33 4.06 -17.41
N MET A 246 -17.76 5.25 -17.66
CA MET A 246 -18.36 6.27 -18.52
C MET A 246 -17.97 6.14 -20.00
N VAL A 247 -17.00 5.28 -20.36
CA VAL A 247 -16.59 5.06 -21.77
C VAL A 247 -17.47 4.03 -22.50
N VAL A 248 -18.40 3.36 -21.80
CA VAL A 248 -19.35 2.40 -22.42
C VAL A 248 -20.79 2.89 -22.35
N VAL A 249 -21.05 4.11 -22.85
CA VAL A 249 -22.39 4.45 -23.36
C VAL A 249 -22.22 4.91 -24.81
N PRO A 250 -22.52 4.04 -25.80
CA PRO A 250 -22.48 4.46 -27.18
C PRO A 250 -23.57 5.51 -27.41
N LEU A 251 -23.14 6.61 -28.00
CA LEU A 251 -23.93 7.70 -28.55
C LEU A 251 -25.14 7.15 -29.34
N ILE A 252 -26.36 7.28 -28.79
CA ILE A 252 -27.61 7.13 -29.55
C ILE A 252 -28.52 8.33 -29.26
N VAL A 253 -28.40 9.34 -30.12
CA VAL A 253 -29.47 10.02 -30.87
C VAL A 253 -30.81 10.31 -30.14
N SER A 254 -31.02 11.59 -29.82
CA SER A 254 -32.20 12.44 -30.08
C SER A 254 -33.61 12.07 -29.55
N LEU A 255 -34.19 12.97 -28.73
CA LEU A 255 -35.48 13.71 -28.87
C LEU A 255 -36.12 14.09 -27.50
N PRO A 256 -37.06 15.07 -27.43
CA PRO A 256 -37.05 16.14 -26.44
C PRO A 256 -38.05 16.02 -25.27
N VAL A 257 -37.76 16.83 -24.24
CA VAL A 257 -38.63 17.43 -23.21
C VAL A 257 -40.10 16.99 -23.22
N GLN A 258 -40.50 16.28 -22.18
CA GLN A 258 -41.87 16.29 -21.66
C GLN A 258 -41.83 16.24 -20.12
N GLN A 259 -42.47 17.24 -19.52
CA GLN A 259 -42.77 17.39 -18.09
C GLN A 259 -43.53 16.19 -17.53
N LEU A 260 -43.36 15.89 -16.24
CA LEU A 260 -44.37 15.33 -15.32
C LEU A 260 -43.82 15.30 -13.86
N PRO A 261 -44.66 15.20 -12.81
CA PRO A 261 -44.90 16.27 -11.86
C PRO A 261 -44.39 15.98 -10.43
N GLN A 262 -44.49 17.02 -9.58
CA GLN A 262 -44.44 16.89 -8.13
C GLN A 262 -45.52 15.93 -7.62
N GLU A 263 -45.14 14.94 -6.81
CA GLU A 263 -45.80 14.52 -5.56
C GLU A 263 -45.17 13.23 -5.02
N LEU A 264 -44.79 13.23 -3.74
CA LEU A 264 -45.15 12.23 -2.71
C LEU A 264 -44.10 12.20 -1.59
N ILE A 265 -44.41 12.98 -0.56
CA ILE A 265 -43.97 12.74 0.82
C ILE A 265 -44.89 11.67 1.41
N PRO A 266 -44.36 10.70 2.17
CA PRO A 266 -45.12 10.13 3.27
C PRO A 266 -44.36 10.22 4.60
N LYS A 267 -45.02 10.96 5.51
CA LYS A 267 -45.06 10.93 6.98
C LYS A 267 -43.82 10.49 7.78
#